data_AF-A0A6B3EP55-F1
#
_entry.id   AF-A0A6B3EP55-F1
#
_cell.length_a   1.000
_cell.length_b   1.000
_cell.length_c   1.000
_cell.angle_alpha   90.00
_cell.angle_beta   90.00
_cell.angle_gamma   90.00
#
_symmetry.space_group_name_H-M   'P 1'
#
loop_
_entity.id
_entity.type
_entity.pdbx_description
1 polymer ?
#
loop_
_entity_poly.entity_id
_entity_poly.type
_entity_poly.pdbx_seq_one_letter_code
_entity_poly.pdbx_strand_id
1 'polypeptide(L)' 'MNIAYWTLAGLLALFYAYGGTLKAARSRDRLRPMMAWVDRVPLSVLRGLGVVEVLGAAGLVLPPLT' A
#
# COMPACT_ATOMS: atom_id res chain seq x y z
N MET A 1 4.91 -25.13 3.85
CA MET A 1 4.74 -23.97 2.94
C MET A 1 3.72 -22.94 3.43
N ASN A 2 2.53 -23.32 3.93
CA ASN A 2 1.50 -22.34 4.33
C ASN A 2 1.95 -21.33 5.39
N ILE A 3 2.67 -21.76 6.43
CA ILE A 3 3.13 -20.84 7.49
C ILE A 3 4.10 -19.79 6.92
N ALA A 4 5.08 -20.22 6.12
CA ALA A 4 6.03 -19.29 5.48
C ALA A 4 5.32 -18.28 4.57
N TYR A 5 4.34 -18.75 3.80
CA TYR A 5 3.51 -17.89 2.97
C TYR A 5 2.74 -16.87 3.82
N TRP A 6 1.98 -17.31 4.83
CA TRP A 6 1.15 -16.44 5.64
C TRP A 6 1.95 -15.42 6.44
N THR A 7 3.16 -15.77 6.89
CA THR A 7 4.07 -14.81 7.52
C THR A 7 4.45 -13.70 6.54
N LEU A 8 4.88 -14.06 5.32
CA LEU A 8 5.27 -13.08 4.30
C LEU A 8 4.07 -12.26 3.80
N ALA A 9 2.99 -12.95 3.41
CA ALA A 9 1.77 -12.35 2.89
C ALA A 9 1.13 -11.42 3.92
N GLY A 10 1.05 -11.82 5.20
CA GLY A 10 0.52 -10.99 6.27
C GLY A 10 1.34 -9.72 6.50
N LEU A 11 2.67 -9.84 6.56
CA LEU A 11 3.57 -8.69 6.71
C LEU A 11 3.48 -7.73 5.51
N LEU A 12 3.52 -8.27 4.29
CA LEU A 12 3.42 -7.50 3.06
C LEU A 12 2.05 -6.83 2.93
N ALA A 13 0.97 -7.55 3.20
CA ALA A 13 -0.38 -7.02 3.15
C ALA A 13 -0.56 -5.88 4.16
N LEU A 14 -0.03 -6.02 5.37
CA LEU A 14 -0.08 -4.95 6.36
C LEU A 14 0.69 -3.70 5.89
N PHE A 15 1.90 -3.89 5.34
CA PHE A 15 2.72 -2.79 4.82
C PHE A 15 2.04 -2.07 3.65
N TYR A 16 1.48 -2.82 2.70
CA TYR A 16 0.77 -2.28 1.54
C TYR A 16 -0.54 -1.61 1.93
N ALA A 17 -1.32 -2.20 2.85
CA ALA A 17 -2.54 -1.59 3.35
C ALA A 17 -2.23 -0.26 4.05
N TYR A 18 -1.22 -0.22 4.92
CA TYR A 18 -0.81 1.00 5.61
C TYR A 18 -0.32 2.07 4.63
N GLY A 19 0.69 1.75 3.81
CA GLY A 19 1.27 2.70 2.84
C GLY A 19 0.25 3.18 1.81
N GLY A 20 -0.57 2.27 1.29
CA GLY A 20 -1.59 2.56 0.29
C GLY A 20 -2.69 3.47 0.83
N THR A 21 -3.19 3.17 2.04
CA THR A 21 -4.19 4.01 2.72
C THR A 21 -3.65 5.40 3.00
N LEU A 22 -2.39 5.51 3.43
CA LEU A 22 -1.75 6.82 3.65
C LEU A 22 -1.67 7.63 2.36
N LYS A 23 -1.25 7.04 1.25
CA LYS A 23 -1.14 7.73 -0.05
C LYS A 23 -2.50 8.11 -0.64
N ALA A 24 -3.53 7.29 -0.40
CA ALA A 24 -4.88 7.56 -0.86
C ALA A 24 -5.57 8.67 -0.03
N ALA A 25 -5.38 8.68 1.30
CA ALA A 25 -6.14 9.53 2.21
C ALA A 25 -5.41 10.81 2.68
N ARG A 26 -4.07 10.79 2.80
CA ARG A 26 -3.33 11.97 3.31
C ARG A 26 -3.03 12.99 2.20
N SER A 27 -2.92 14.25 2.61
CA SER A 27 -2.44 15.32 1.75
C SER A 27 -0.95 15.18 1.48
N ARG A 28 -0.51 15.74 0.34
CA ARG A 28 0.89 15.79 -0.09
C ARG A 28 1.81 16.32 1.01
N ASP A 29 1.41 17.38 1.70
CA ASP A 29 2.21 17.99 2.77
C ASP A 29 2.44 17.08 3.97
N ARG A 30 1.48 16.19 4.29
CA ARG A 30 1.66 15.19 5.35
C ARG A 30 2.52 14.01 4.93
N LEU A 31 2.69 13.78 3.63
CA LEU A 31 3.52 12.70 3.09
C LEU A 31 4.95 13.15 2.80
N ARG A 32 5.17 14.44 2.50
CA ARG A 32 6.48 15.06 2.24
C ARG A 32 7.57 14.68 3.25
N PRO A 33 7.36 14.72 4.59
CA PRO A 33 8.41 14.41 5.55
C PRO A 33 8.90 12.95 5.48
N MET A 34 8.05 12.04 5.02
CA MET A 34 8.35 10.60 4.92
C MET A 34 8.68 10.18 3.47
N MET A 35 8.27 10.97 2.47
CA MET A 35 8.34 10.63 1.06
C MET A 35 8.65 11.89 0.23
N ALA A 36 9.93 12.28 0.19
CA ALA A 36 10.39 13.48 -0.52
C ALA A 36 10.10 13.46 -2.04
N TRP A 37 9.90 12.28 -2.62
CA TRP A 37 9.58 12.12 -4.04
C TRP A 37 8.15 12.51 -4.42
N VAL A 38 7.24 12.63 -3.43
CA VAL A 38 5.83 12.94 -3.70
C VAL A 38 5.70 14.26 -4.45
N ASP A 39 6.67 15.18 -4.31
CA ASP A 39 6.72 16.45 -5.03
C ASP A 39 6.95 16.37 -6.54
N ARG A 40 7.44 15.23 -7.03
CA ARG A 40 7.78 15.05 -8.45
C ARG A 40 6.64 14.45 -9.27
N VAL A 41 5.56 14.01 -8.61
CA VAL A 41 4.42 13.35 -9.27
C VAL A 41 3.12 14.13 -9.06
N PRO A 42 2.16 14.08 -9.99
CA PRO A 42 0.83 14.67 -9.76
C PRO A 42 0.07 13.90 -8.67
N LEU A 43 -0.83 14.59 -7.96
CA LEU A 43 -1.58 14.02 -6.83
C LEU A 43 -2.48 12.85 -7.25
N SER A 44 -3.01 12.87 -8.48
CA SER A 44 -3.80 11.78 -9.05
C SER A 44 -3.01 10.48 -9.15
N VAL A 45 -1.75 10.55 -9.59
CA VAL A 45 -0.85 9.39 -9.68
C VAL A 45 -0.50 8.87 -8.29
N LEU A 46 -0.25 9.76 -7.33
CA LEU A 46 0.00 9.36 -5.94
C LEU A 46 -1.20 8.60 -5.35
N ARG A 47 -2.42 9.10 -5.57
CA ARG A 47 -3.65 8.45 -5.11
C ARG A 47 -3.89 7.12 -5.83
N GLY A 48 -3.67 7.08 -7.14
CA GLY A 48 -3.74 5.85 -7.93
C GLY A 48 -2.79 4.78 -7.40
N LEU A 49 -1.55 5.14 -7.10
CA LEU A 49 -0.58 4.24 -6.47
C LEU A 49 -1.08 3.74 -5.11
N GLY A 50 -1.64 4.63 -4.28
CA GLY A 50 -2.21 4.25 -3.00
C GLY A 50 -3.33 3.21 -3.12
N VAL A 51 -4.23 3.38 -4.10
CA VAL A 51 -5.30 2.41 -4.38
C VAL A 51 -4.73 1.07 -4.84
N VAL A 52 -3.74 1.08 -5.74
CA VAL A 52 -3.09 -0.15 -6.23
C VAL A 52 -2.41 -0.91 -5.10
N GLU A 53 -1.76 -0.21 -4.14
CA GLU A 53 -1.16 -0.85 -2.97
C GLU A 53 -2.22 -1.52 -2.08
N VAL A 54 -3.36 -0.87 -1.83
CA VAL A 54 -4.47 -1.48 -1.07
C VAL A 54 -5.03 -2.70 -1.79
N LEU A 55 -5.20 -2.64 -3.12
CA LEU A 55 -5.62 -3.79 -3.93
C LEU A 55 -4.57 -4.90 -3.90
N GLY A 56 -3.29 -4.58 -3.90
CA GLY A 56 -2.20 -5.54 -3.73
C GLY A 56 -2.25 -6.25 -2.38
N ALA A 57 -2.54 -5.53 -1.29
CA ALA A 57 -2.76 -6.14 0.02
C ALA A 57 -3.96 -7.11 0.00
N ALA A 58 -5.07 -6.72 -0.62
CA ALA A 58 -6.21 -7.60 -0.79
C ALA A 58 -5.88 -8.83 -1.64
N GLY A 59 -5.10 -8.67 -2.72
CA GLY A 59 -4.64 -9.76 -3.59
C GLY A 59 -3.66 -10.73 -2.92
N LEU A 60 -2.95 -10.32 -1.88
CA LEU A 60 -2.11 -11.20 -1.08
C LEU A 60 -2.91 -12.05 -0.08
N VAL A 61 -4.14 -11.65 0.26
CA VAL A 61 -4.92 -12.28 1.33
C VAL A 61 -6.13 -13.04 0.79
N LEU A 62 -6.84 -12.50 -0.20
CA LEU A 62 -8.10 -13.08 -0.70
C LEU A 62 -7.94 -14.43 -1.42
N PRO A 63 -7.02 -14.60 -2.39
CA PRO A 63 -6.95 -15.85 -3.16
C PRO A 63 -6.65 -17.10 -2.31
N PRO A 64 -5.77 -17.06 -1.29
CA PRO A 64 -5.57 -18.20 -0.38
C PRO A 64 -6.73 -18.49 0.58
N LEU A 65 -7.71 -17.58 0.70
CA LEU A 65 -8.88 -17.75 1.58
C LEU A 65 -10.10 -18.32 0.85
N THR A 66 -10.11 -18.32 -0.48
CA THR A 66 -11.16 -18.87 -1.34
C THR A 66 -10.81 -20.27 -1.81
#